data_AF-A0A2S8GMV8-F1
#
_entry.id   AF-A0A2S8GMV8-F1
#
_cell.length_a   1.000
_cell.length_b   1.000
_cell.length_c   1.000
_cell.angle_alpha   90.00
_cell.angle_beta   90.00
_cell.angle_gamma   90.00
#
_symmetry.space_group_name_H-M   'P 1'
#
loop_
_entity.id
_entity.type
_entity.pdbx_description
1 polymer ?
#
loop_
_entity_poly.entity_id
_entity_poly.type
_entity_poly.pdbx_seq_one_letter_code
_entity_poly.pdbx_strand_id
1 'polypeptide(L)'
;MPNDPRSRIFRPLPDFENSLVGLDAAEARAAKIAFVADGISLYHDEKHWKRKCVPAYWIQCLIPPLWPILWMRGAMSQGTLHVIAQAIHRCRRRWVAELKESGLDFGDIPDVE
;
A
#
# COMPACT_ATOMS: atom_id res chain seq x y z
N MET A 1 17.61 -6.31 -2.38
CA MET A 1 18.20 -4.96 -2.49
C MET A 1 17.84 -4.16 -1.25
N PRO A 2 18.77 -3.51 -0.54
CA PRO A 2 18.49 -2.75 0.69
C PRO A 2 17.67 -1.46 0.48
N ASN A 3 17.35 -1.11 -0.77
CA ASN A 3 16.51 0.04 -1.14
C ASN A 3 15.19 -0.35 -1.82
N ASP A 4 14.74 -1.60 -1.68
CA ASP A 4 13.44 -2.00 -2.22
C ASP A 4 12.31 -1.34 -1.39
N PRO A 5 11.49 -0.44 -1.95
CA PRO A 5 10.39 0.23 -1.22
C PRO A 5 9.41 -0.77 -0.59
N ARG A 6 9.28 -1.96 -1.17
CA ARG A 6 8.47 -3.06 -0.62
C ARG A 6 8.97 -3.50 0.75
N SER A 7 10.28 -3.53 0.97
CA SER A 7 10.87 -3.96 2.25
C SER A 7 10.62 -2.99 3.40
N ARG A 8 10.37 -1.70 3.11
CA ARG A 8 10.09 -0.67 4.11
C ARG A 8 8.65 -0.71 4.59
N ILE A 9 7.71 -1.02 3.70
CA ILE A 9 6.26 -1.01 3.99
C ILE A 9 5.83 -2.20 4.85
N PHE A 10 6.54 -3.34 4.78
CA PHE A 10 6.26 -4.48 5.66
C PHE A 10 6.85 -4.32 7.06
N ARG A 11 7.57 -3.23 7.34
CA ARG A 11 8.04 -2.96 8.69
C ARG A 11 6.84 -2.47 9.53
N PRO A 12 6.59 -3.05 10.72
CA PRO A 12 5.55 -2.56 11.62
C PRO A 12 5.69 -1.05 11.84
N LEU A 13 4.58 -0.31 11.81
CA LEU A 13 4.57 1.15 12.02
C LEU A 13 5.37 1.59 13.27
N PRO A 14 5.30 0.89 14.43
CA PRO A 14 6.10 1.24 15.60
C PRO A 14 7.62 1.14 15.36
N ASP A 15 8.07 0.14 14.61
CA ASP A 15 9.49 -0.06 14.31
C ASP A 15 10.01 1.01 13.34
N PHE A 16 9.17 1.45 12.40
CA PHE A 16 9.47 2.59 11.54
C PHE A 16 9.59 3.88 12.37
N GLU A 17 8.64 4.16 13.26
CA GLU A 17 8.69 5.33 14.14
C GLU A 17 9.94 5.33 15.04
N ASN A 18 10.30 4.18 15.60
CA ASN A 18 11.53 4.02 16.38
C ASN A 18 12.79 4.31 15.54
N SER A 19 12.79 3.97 14.25
CA SER A 19 13.91 4.28 13.35
C SER A 19 14.05 5.76 13.01
N LEU A 20 13.03 6.57 13.31
CA LEU A 20 13.08 8.04 13.16
C LEU A 20 13.60 8.74 14.43
N VAL A 21 13.74 8.03 15.55
CA VAL A 21 14.22 8.60 16.81
C VAL A 21 15.68 9.01 16.66
N GLY A 22 15.95 10.30 16.83
CA GLY A 22 17.30 10.87 16.71
C GLY A 22 17.63 11.46 15.33
N LEU A 23 16.71 11.39 14.36
CA LEU A 23 16.80 12.14 13.11
C LEU A 23 16.39 13.60 13.30
N ASP A 24 16.88 14.47 12.41
CA ASP A 24 16.40 15.85 12.35
C ASP A 24 14.92 15.89 11.95
N ALA A 25 14.20 16.94 12.38
CA ALA A 25 12.77 17.08 12.12
C ALA A 25 12.44 17.12 10.63
N ALA A 26 13.31 17.71 9.80
CA ALA A 26 13.14 17.75 8.35
C ALA A 26 13.32 16.37 7.71
N GLU A 27 14.33 15.61 8.15
CA GLU A 27 14.61 14.26 7.66
C GLU A 27 13.53 13.26 8.08
N ALA A 28 13.06 13.35 9.33
CA ALA A 28 11.96 12.54 9.83
C ALA A 28 10.67 12.81 9.04
N ARG A 29 10.38 14.07 8.72
CA ARG A 29 9.25 14.45 7.86
C ARG A 29 9.39 13.86 6.46
N ALA A 30 10.55 14.00 5.83
CA ALA A 30 10.80 13.45 4.49
C ALA A 30 10.64 11.92 4.47
N ALA A 31 11.15 11.22 5.49
CA ALA A 31 11.01 9.78 5.62
C ALA A 31 9.55 9.33 5.76
N LYS A 32 8.74 10.04 6.57
CA LYS A 32 7.31 9.75 6.72
C LYS A 32 6.54 9.98 5.42
N ILE A 33 6.83 11.07 4.71
CA ILE A 33 6.21 11.35 3.40
C ILE A 33 6.56 10.24 2.41
N ALA A 34 7.84 9.85 2.32
CA ALA A 34 8.28 8.76 1.46
C ALA A 34 7.59 7.44 1.80
N PHE A 35 7.48 7.10 3.10
CA PHE A 35 6.80 5.90 3.56
C PHE A 35 5.33 5.85 3.11
N VAL A 36 4.60 6.97 3.26
CA VAL A 36 3.20 7.05 2.82
C VAL A 36 3.08 7.04 1.29
N ALA A 37 3.97 7.73 0.58
CA ALA A 37 4.01 7.74 -0.88
C ALA A 37 4.23 6.33 -1.45
N ASP A 38 5.17 5.58 -0.89
CA ASP A 38 5.42 4.19 -1.30
C ASP A 38 4.18 3.32 -1.04
N GLY A 39 3.48 3.52 0.09
CA GLY A 39 2.22 2.84 0.41
C GLY A 39 1.12 3.12 -0.62
N ILE A 40 0.95 4.38 -1.02
CA ILE A 40 0.01 4.79 -2.07
C ILE A 40 0.37 4.13 -3.40
N SER A 41 1.64 4.14 -3.79
CA SER A 41 2.11 3.49 -5.02
C SER A 41 1.78 2.00 -5.02
N LEU A 42 2.02 1.28 -3.92
CA LEU A 42 1.67 -0.14 -3.81
C LEU A 42 0.17 -0.38 -3.91
N TYR A 43 -0.65 0.48 -3.31
CA TYR A 43 -2.10 0.38 -3.43
C TYR A 43 -2.55 0.47 -4.89
N HIS A 44 -2.01 1.44 -5.65
CA HIS A 44 -2.32 1.59 -7.07
C HIS A 44 -1.79 0.44 -7.93
N ASP A 45 -0.58 -0.06 -7.65
CA ASP A 45 -0.01 -1.23 -8.32
C ASP A 45 -0.90 -2.47 -8.12
N GLU A 46 -1.35 -2.71 -6.89
CA GLU A 46 -2.22 -3.84 -6.57
C GLU A 46 -3.63 -3.67 -7.20
N LYS A 47 -4.17 -2.44 -7.20
CA LYS A 47 -5.44 -2.09 -7.86
C LYS A 47 -5.35 -2.28 -9.37
N HIS A 48 -4.24 -1.88 -9.99
CA HIS A 48 -3.97 -2.05 -11.41
C HIS A 48 -3.74 -3.50 -11.80
N TRP A 49 -3.00 -4.25 -10.96
CA TRP A 49 -2.81 -5.68 -11.11
C TRP A 49 -4.16 -6.40 -11.09
N LYS A 50 -5.02 -6.11 -10.10
CA LYS A 50 -6.37 -6.68 -10.02
C LYS A 50 -7.19 -6.37 -11.28
N ARG A 51 -7.12 -5.15 -11.82
CA ARG A 51 -7.81 -4.78 -13.07
C ARG A 51 -7.27 -5.52 -14.31
N LYS A 52 -5.96 -5.72 -14.42
CA LYS A 52 -5.32 -6.34 -15.58
C LYS A 52 -5.29 -7.87 -15.55
N CYS A 53 -5.21 -8.46 -14.38
CA CYS A 53 -5.03 -9.90 -14.20
C CYS A 53 -6.31 -10.64 -13.84
N VAL A 54 -7.45 -9.97 -13.67
CA VAL A 54 -8.76 -10.64 -13.70
C VAL A 54 -9.07 -10.92 -15.18
N PRO A 55 -8.93 -12.17 -15.66
CA PRO A 55 -9.21 -12.47 -17.04
C PRO A 55 -10.71 -12.27 -17.27
N ALA A 56 -11.10 -11.86 -18.48
CA ALA A 56 -12.51 -11.88 -18.85
C ALA A 56 -13.09 -13.28 -18.61
N TYR A 57 -14.36 -13.36 -18.18
CA TYR A 57 -15.01 -14.62 -17.79
C TYR A 57 -14.78 -15.76 -18.81
N TRP A 58 -14.81 -15.45 -20.11
CA TRP A 58 -14.55 -16.41 -21.19
C TRP A 58 -13.12 -16.96 -21.22
N ILE A 59 -12.10 -16.18 -20.83
CA ILE A 59 -10.70 -16.64 -20.71
C ILE A 59 -10.55 -17.56 -19.49
N GLN A 60 -11.26 -17.27 -18.40
CA GLN A 60 -11.24 -18.11 -17.20
C GLN A 60 -11.81 -19.51 -17.49
N CYS A 61 -12.83 -19.60 -18.35
CA CYS A 61 -13.39 -20.87 -18.81
C CYS A 61 -12.42 -21.69 -19.68
N LEU A 62 -11.42 -21.07 -20.31
CA LEU A 62 -10.47 -21.73 -21.20
C LEU A 62 -9.27 -22.36 -20.46
N ILE A 63 -9.05 -22.00 -19.18
CA ILE A 63 -7.97 -22.58 -18.38
C ILE A 63 -8.46 -22.99 -16.98
N PRO A 64 -9.30 -24.05 -16.88
CA PRO A 64 -9.79 -24.59 -15.61
C PRO A 64 -8.70 -24.84 -14.54
N PRO A 65 -7.51 -25.38 -14.86
CA PRO A 65 -6.51 -25.68 -13.82
C PRO A 65 -5.85 -24.43 -13.21
N LEU A 66 -5.91 -23.26 -13.85
CA LEU A 66 -5.40 -22.01 -13.27
C LEU A 66 -6.44 -21.28 -12.41
N TRP A 67 -7.71 -21.71 -12.44
CA TRP A 67 -8.79 -21.09 -11.67
C TRP A 67 -8.51 -20.98 -10.17
N PRO A 68 -8.05 -22.04 -9.47
CA PRO A 68 -7.81 -21.98 -8.02
C PRO A 68 -6.74 -20.95 -7.67
N ILE A 69 -5.70 -20.84 -8.51
CA ILE A 69 -4.60 -19.89 -8.31
C ILE A 69 -5.07 -18.46 -8.53
N LEU A 70 -5.84 -18.21 -9.60
CA LEU A 70 -6.39 -16.89 -9.90
C LEU A 70 -7.41 -16.44 -8.83
N TRP A 71 -8.24 -17.36 -8.34
CA TRP A 71 -9.24 -17.09 -7.31
C TRP A 71 -8.60 -16.82 -5.95
N MET A 72 -7.65 -17.67 -5.53
CA MET A 72 -6.88 -17.49 -4.29
C MET A 72 -6.10 -16.17 -4.31
N ARG A 73 -5.47 -15.83 -5.44
CA ARG A 73 -4.73 -14.58 -5.58
C ARG A 73 -5.66 -13.36 -5.65
N GLY A 74 -6.84 -13.48 -6.25
CA GLY A 74 -7.87 -12.44 -6.21
C GLY A 74 -8.38 -12.16 -4.80
N ALA A 75 -8.62 -13.21 -4.01
CA ALA A 75 -9.01 -13.09 -2.60
C ALA A 75 -7.88 -12.47 -1.76
N MET A 76 -6.64 -12.92 -1.94
CA MET A 76 -5.46 -12.33 -1.29
C MET A 76 -5.28 -10.86 -1.65
N SER A 77 -5.39 -10.51 -2.93
CA SER A 77 -5.28 -9.14 -3.44
C SER A 77 -6.29 -8.19 -2.79
N GLN A 78 -7.53 -8.66 -2.58
CA GLN A 78 -8.55 -7.87 -1.89
C GLN A 78 -8.23 -7.66 -0.41
N GLY A 79 -7.74 -8.68 0.29
CA GLY A 79 -7.25 -8.54 1.67
C GLY A 79 -6.06 -7.58 1.76
N THR A 80 -5.10 -7.70 0.85
CA THR A 80 -3.92 -6.83 0.77
C THR A 80 -4.30 -5.37 0.51
N LEU A 81 -5.19 -5.09 -0.44
CA LEU A 81 -5.71 -3.73 -0.68
C LEU A 81 -6.36 -3.13 0.57
N HIS A 82 -7.12 -3.93 1.31
CA HIS A 82 -7.76 -3.48 2.54
C HIS A 82 -6.74 -3.16 3.65
N VAL A 83 -5.75 -4.03 3.85
CA VAL A 83 -4.69 -3.83 4.85
C VAL A 83 -3.84 -2.60 4.50
N ILE A 84 -3.47 -2.42 3.23
CA ILE A 84 -2.72 -1.26 2.76
C ILE A 84 -3.55 0.03 2.99
N ALA A 85 -4.83 0.03 2.61
CA ALA A 85 -5.71 1.19 2.82
C ALA A 85 -5.83 1.56 4.32
N GLN A 86 -6.04 0.57 5.20
CA GLN A 86 -6.06 0.80 6.65
C GLN A 86 -4.75 1.37 7.18
N ALA A 87 -3.60 0.85 6.73
CA ALA A 87 -2.29 1.34 7.13
C ALA A 87 -2.09 2.80 6.70
N ILE A 88 -2.43 3.14 5.46
CA ILE A 88 -2.36 4.51 4.94
C ILE A 88 -3.28 5.43 5.72
N HIS A 89 -4.53 5.01 5.99
CA HIS A 89 -5.49 5.81 6.76
C HIS A 89 -4.99 6.08 8.19
N ARG A 90 -4.42 5.06 8.87
CA ARG A 90 -3.79 5.23 10.19
C ARG A 90 -2.63 6.22 10.16
N CYS A 91 -1.75 6.15 9.16
CA CYS A 91 -0.64 7.08 8.99
C CYS A 91 -1.13 8.51 8.70
N ARG A 92 -2.13 8.65 7.82
CA ARG A 92 -2.78 9.93 7.49
C ARG A 92 -3.35 10.60 8.73
N ARG A 93 -4.05 9.85 9.58
CA ARG A 93 -4.61 10.37 10.83
C ARG A 93 -3.52 10.76 11.84
N ARG A 94 -2.46 9.96 11.95
CA ARG A 94 -1.41 10.16 12.95
C ARG A 94 -0.45 11.30 12.61
N TRP A 95 -0.15 11.50 11.33
CA TRP A 95 0.81 12.50 10.84
C TRP A 95 0.12 13.62 10.04
N VAL A 96 -1.14 13.93 10.38
CA VAL A 96 -1.99 14.84 9.60
C VAL A 96 -1.34 16.21 9.35
N ALA A 97 -0.65 16.76 10.34
CA ALA A 97 0.02 18.06 10.23
C ALA A 97 1.19 18.04 9.25
N GLU A 98 1.95 16.95 9.22
CA GLU A 98 3.15 16.79 8.39
C GLU A 98 2.79 16.45 6.93
N LEU A 99 1.70 15.69 6.74
CA LEU A 99 1.22 15.22 5.44
C LEU A 99 0.34 16.26 4.72
N LYS A 100 -0.31 17.19 5.42
CA LYS A 100 -1.21 18.19 4.82
C LYS A 100 -0.54 19.04 3.73
N GLU A 101 0.75 19.33 3.89
CA GLU A 101 1.54 20.14 2.96
C GLU A 101 2.30 19.30 1.92
N SER A 102 2.22 17.96 1.99
CA SER A 102 3.05 17.06 1.16
C SER A 102 2.56 16.89 -0.27
N GLY A 103 1.31 17.28 -0.58
CA GLY A 103 0.72 17.14 -1.92
C GLY A 103 0.42 15.70 -2.33
N LEU A 104 0.45 14.73 -1.39
CA LEU A 104 0.13 13.33 -1.67
C LEU A 104 -1.34 13.15 -2.07
N ASP A 105 -1.58 12.39 -3.14
CA ASP A 105 -2.92 12.07 -3.62
C ASP A 105 -3.46 10.82 -2.90
N PHE A 106 -4.56 11.01 -2.17
CA PHE A 106 -5.28 9.95 -1.46
C PHE A 106 -6.66 9.66 -2.08
N GLY A 107 -7.06 10.34 -3.16
CA GLY A 107 -8.46 10.41 -3.61
C GLY A 107 -9.08 9.06 -3.99
N ASP A 108 -8.25 8.07 -4.27
CA ASP A 108 -8.63 6.75 -4.77
C ASP A 108 -8.59 5.64 -3.70
N ILE A 109 -8.20 6.00 -2.46
CA ILE A 109 -8.01 5.09 -1.32
C ILE A 109 -9.23 5.25 -0.38
N PRO A 110 -9.95 4.16 -0.06
CA PRO A 110 -11.12 4.25 0.79
C PRO A 110 -10.73 4.63 2.23
N ASP A 111 -11.52 5.53 2.84
CA ASP A 111 -11.48 5.73 4.28
C ASP A 111 -12.12 4.49 4.93
N VAL A 112 -11.34 3.79 5.76
CA VAL A 112 -11.74 2.54 6.40
C VAL A 112 -12.13 2.87 7.85
N GLU A 113 -13.42 2.84 8.15
CA GLU A 113 -13.98 2.98 9.52
C GLU A 113 -13.67 1.78 10.41
#